data_AF-A0A383V6D0-F1
#
_entry.id   AF-A0A383V6D0-F1
#
_cell.length_a   1.000
_cell.length_b   1.000
_cell.length_c   1.000
_cell.angle_alpha   90.00
_cell.angle_beta   90.00
_cell.angle_gamma   90.00
#
_symmetry.space_group_name_H-M   'P 1'
#
loop_
_entity.id
_entity.type
_entity.pdbx_description
1 polymer ?
#
loop_
_entity_poly.entity_id
_entity_poly.type
_entity_poly.pdbx_seq_one_letter_code
_entity_poly.pdbx_strand_id
1 'polypeptide(L)'
;MFASTAAAAAAAAATARFKVASGGVMPLLRAKFAQPQNIFYVSYGSWHGKSPAYWAALRPAMEGLAADYRASKSRFPHVLFREQPAYHKADAAKQFCTPAKGPTYQASSGQLQAQGTVDRQQQWILGGTTNQMANEVFPKAGIPVIAAYNMTVPLHDAHVGKVLTPGNDIDCIHYCHPGVPEAWIWTKRCAQGPRA
;
A
#
# COMPACT_ATOMS: atom_id res chain seq x y z
N MET A 1 -9.60 42.79 -4.39
CA MET A 1 -10.09 41.41 -4.57
C MET A 1 -9.62 40.82 -5.92
N PHE A 2 -8.31 40.64 -6.17
CA PHE A 2 -7.81 40.10 -7.46
C PHE A 2 -6.70 39.04 -7.33
N ALA A 3 -6.41 38.53 -6.13
CA ALA A 3 -5.34 37.55 -5.91
C ALA A 3 -5.75 36.07 -6.12
N SER A 4 -7.00 35.79 -6.50
CA SER A 4 -7.55 34.42 -6.47
C SER A 4 -7.30 33.60 -7.75
N THR A 5 -7.03 34.23 -8.90
CA THR A 5 -7.02 33.53 -10.20
C THR A 5 -5.64 33.02 -10.60
N ALA A 6 -4.57 33.74 -10.25
CA ALA A 6 -3.19 33.35 -10.59
C ALA A 6 -2.72 32.10 -9.81
N ALA A 7 -3.09 31.98 -8.53
CA ALA A 7 -2.76 30.82 -7.72
C ALA A 7 -3.46 29.53 -8.21
N ALA A 8 -4.73 29.64 -8.63
CA ALA A 8 -5.47 28.53 -9.22
C ALA A 8 -4.88 28.07 -10.56
N ALA A 9 -4.43 29.00 -11.41
CA ALA A 9 -3.77 28.69 -12.68
C ALA A 9 -2.39 28.03 -12.48
N ALA A 10 -1.60 28.47 -11.49
CA ALA A 10 -0.33 27.86 -11.16
C ALA A 10 -0.47 26.43 -10.60
N ALA A 11 -1.49 26.18 -9.77
CA ALA A 11 -1.81 24.84 -9.26
C ALA A 11 -2.26 23.89 -10.38
N ALA A 12 -3.07 24.37 -11.32
CA ALA A 12 -3.48 23.60 -12.50
C ALA A 12 -2.32 23.32 -13.48
N ALA A 13 -1.39 24.26 -13.62
CA ALA A 13 -0.18 24.06 -14.43
C ALA A 13 0.82 23.07 -13.79
N ALA A 14 0.91 23.05 -12.45
CA ALA A 14 1.76 22.11 -11.74
C ALA A 14 1.24 20.66 -11.85
N THR A 15 -0.08 20.44 -11.81
CA THR A 15 -0.67 19.11 -12.01
C THR A 15 -0.59 18.65 -13.47
N ALA A 16 -0.60 19.57 -14.43
CA ALA A 16 -0.40 19.26 -15.86
C ALA A 16 1.05 18.84 -16.21
N ARG A 17 2.05 19.26 -15.42
CA ARG A 17 3.48 18.97 -15.65
C ARG A 17 3.92 17.57 -15.22
N PHE A 18 3.11 16.87 -14.44
CA PHE A 18 3.36 15.48 -14.05
C PHE A 18 2.33 14.56 -14.68
N LYS A 19 2.13 14.67 -16.00
CA LYS A 19 1.61 13.53 -16.76
C LYS A 19 2.68 12.46 -16.71
N VAL A 20 2.58 11.59 -15.70
CA VAL A 20 3.24 10.30 -15.73
C VAL A 20 2.92 9.72 -17.10
N ALA A 21 3.95 9.41 -17.89
CA ALA A 21 3.79 8.97 -19.28
C ALA A 21 2.71 7.89 -19.37
N SER A 22 1.99 7.84 -20.49
CA SER A 22 0.97 6.81 -20.76
C SER A 22 1.57 5.42 -20.45
N GLY A 23 1.18 4.81 -19.33
CA GLY A 23 1.79 3.58 -18.80
C GLY A 23 2.25 3.65 -17.34
N GLY A 24 2.25 4.82 -16.69
CA GLY A 24 2.55 4.94 -15.26
C GLY A 24 4.04 5.10 -14.93
N VAL A 25 4.39 4.97 -13.65
CA VAL A 25 5.76 5.27 -13.15
C VAL A 25 6.76 4.18 -13.56
N MET A 26 6.32 2.94 -13.74
CA MET A 26 7.20 1.80 -14.02
C MET A 26 7.95 1.92 -15.36
N PRO A 27 7.30 2.26 -16.49
CA PRO A 27 8.02 2.52 -17.74
C PRO A 27 9.10 3.61 -17.62
N LEU A 28 8.81 4.70 -16.90
CA LEU A 28 9.78 5.78 -16.67
C LEU A 28 11.00 5.27 -15.91
N LEU A 29 10.79 4.55 -14.80
CA LEU A 29 11.88 3.99 -13.99
C LEU A 29 12.76 3.06 -14.82
N ARG A 30 12.15 2.15 -15.58
CA ARG A 30 12.86 1.20 -16.44
C ARG A 30 13.60 1.83 -17.61
N ALA A 31 13.10 2.94 -18.14
CA ALA A 31 13.72 3.63 -19.26
C ALA A 31 14.91 4.50 -18.86
N LYS A 32 14.94 5.00 -17.61
CA LYS A 32 15.88 6.06 -17.20
C LYS A 32 16.77 5.70 -16.01
N PHE A 33 16.34 4.80 -15.14
CA PHE A 33 16.97 4.61 -13.83
C PHE A 33 17.28 3.16 -13.48
N ALA A 34 16.49 2.21 -13.99
CA ALA A 34 16.62 0.81 -13.60
C ALA A 34 17.46 -0.02 -14.57
N GLN A 35 18.21 -0.94 -14.01
CA GLN A 35 18.95 -2.00 -14.69
C GLN A 35 18.27 -3.35 -14.47
N PRO A 36 18.54 -4.38 -15.29
CA PRO A 36 17.88 -5.68 -15.20
C PRO A 36 17.94 -6.35 -13.82
N GLN A 37 19.03 -6.14 -13.08
CA GLN A 37 19.25 -6.72 -11.75
C GLN A 37 18.59 -5.93 -10.60
N ASN A 38 17.97 -4.78 -10.87
CA ASN A 38 17.28 -4.03 -9.83
C ASN A 38 15.97 -4.69 -9.43
N ILE A 39 15.61 -4.54 -8.15
CA ILE A 39 14.38 -5.08 -7.57
C ILE A 39 13.36 -3.94 -7.46
N PHE A 40 12.20 -4.12 -8.08
CA PHE A 40 11.05 -3.25 -7.88
C PHE A 40 10.21 -3.78 -6.73
N TYR A 41 10.20 -3.05 -5.61
CA TYR A 41 9.36 -3.36 -4.46
C TYR A 41 8.16 -2.41 -4.43
N VAL A 42 7.02 -2.87 -4.93
CA VAL A 42 5.84 -2.07 -5.19
C VAL A 42 4.81 -2.24 -4.08
N SER A 43 4.17 -1.15 -3.65
CA SER A 43 3.04 -1.20 -2.72
C SER A 43 2.14 0.00 -2.99
N TYR A 44 0.87 -0.24 -3.27
CA TYR A 44 -0.16 0.79 -3.39
C TYR A 44 -1.54 0.21 -3.06
N GLY A 45 -2.50 1.11 -2.82
CA GLY A 45 -3.88 0.78 -2.50
C GLY A 45 -4.50 1.83 -1.61
N SER A 46 -3.81 2.18 -0.52
CA SER A 46 -4.22 3.15 0.49
C SER A 46 -4.74 4.47 -0.08
N TRP A 47 -4.00 5.05 -1.04
CA TRP A 47 -4.37 6.33 -1.66
C TRP A 47 -5.53 6.21 -2.65
N HIS A 48 -5.83 5.02 -3.16
CA HIS A 48 -7.00 4.83 -4.01
C HIS A 48 -8.26 5.17 -3.24
N GLY A 49 -8.34 4.86 -1.94
CA GLY A 49 -9.52 5.09 -1.08
C GLY A 49 -9.94 6.55 -0.93
N LYS A 50 -9.16 7.51 -1.43
CA LYS A 50 -9.51 8.94 -1.47
C LYS A 50 -10.38 9.33 -2.68
N SER A 51 -10.47 8.47 -3.70
CA SER A 51 -11.35 8.67 -4.85
C SER A 51 -12.70 8.02 -4.60
N PRO A 52 -13.85 8.63 -4.96
CA PRO A 52 -15.14 7.96 -4.91
C PRO A 52 -15.21 6.67 -5.75
N ALA A 53 -14.39 6.57 -6.80
CA ALA A 53 -14.32 5.42 -7.71
C ALA A 53 -13.27 4.37 -7.29
N TYR A 54 -12.70 4.47 -6.08
CA TYR A 54 -11.55 3.69 -5.65
C TYR A 54 -11.67 2.19 -5.87
N TRP A 55 -12.86 1.64 -5.60
CA TRP A 55 -13.15 0.22 -5.82
C TRP A 55 -13.02 -0.19 -7.28
N ALA A 56 -13.62 0.60 -8.18
CA ALA A 56 -13.60 0.33 -9.61
C ALA A 56 -12.23 0.62 -10.22
N ALA A 57 -11.43 1.50 -9.61
CA ALA A 57 -10.12 1.90 -10.10
C ALA A 57 -8.98 0.98 -9.65
N LEU A 58 -9.07 0.36 -8.47
CA LEU A 58 -7.96 -0.42 -7.92
C LEU A 58 -7.64 -1.66 -8.76
N ARG A 59 -8.66 -2.46 -9.12
CA ARG A 59 -8.44 -3.70 -9.89
C ARG A 59 -7.81 -3.43 -11.26
N PRO A 60 -8.31 -2.49 -12.09
CA PRO A 60 -7.65 -2.12 -13.33
C PRO A 60 -6.19 -1.65 -13.15
N ALA A 61 -5.87 -0.96 -12.06
CA ALA A 61 -4.49 -0.57 -11.77
C ALA A 61 -3.59 -1.78 -11.48
N MET A 62 -4.08 -2.77 -10.71
CA MET A 62 -3.38 -4.03 -10.44
C MET A 62 -3.19 -4.87 -11.71
N GLU A 63 -4.24 -4.98 -12.52
CA GLU A 63 -4.19 -5.68 -13.81
C GLU A 63 -3.23 -4.98 -14.79
N GLY A 64 -3.20 -3.64 -14.78
CA GLY A 64 -2.24 -2.85 -15.55
C GLY A 64 -0.80 -3.14 -15.16
N LEU A 65 -0.48 -3.18 -13.85
CA LEU A 65 0.85 -3.56 -13.37
C LEU A 65 1.19 -5.02 -13.76
N ALA A 66 0.23 -5.94 -13.62
CA ALA A 66 0.40 -7.34 -13.99
C ALA A 66 0.71 -7.50 -15.50
N ALA A 67 0.00 -6.78 -16.36
CA ALA A 67 0.24 -6.77 -17.80
C ALA A 67 1.61 -6.16 -18.15
N ASP A 68 1.97 -5.03 -17.54
CA ASP A 68 3.26 -4.39 -17.70
C ASP A 68 4.42 -5.31 -17.28
N TYR A 69 4.29 -6.04 -16.17
CA TYR A 69 5.28 -7.02 -15.76
C TYR A 69 5.42 -8.16 -16.77
N ARG A 70 4.33 -8.76 -17.24
CA ARG A 70 4.38 -9.81 -18.26
C ARG A 70 5.12 -9.34 -19.52
N ALA A 71 4.86 -8.12 -19.97
CA ALA A 71 5.50 -7.53 -21.14
C ALA A 71 7.00 -7.24 -20.96
N SER A 72 7.47 -7.09 -19.71
CA SER A 72 8.83 -6.62 -19.39
C SER A 72 9.67 -7.61 -18.61
N LYS A 73 9.11 -8.76 -18.18
CA LYS A 73 9.75 -9.73 -17.29
C LYS A 73 11.10 -10.25 -17.82
N SER A 74 11.25 -10.38 -19.14
CA SER A 74 12.53 -10.79 -19.74
C SER A 74 13.68 -9.82 -19.49
N ARG A 75 13.37 -8.53 -19.30
CA ARG A 75 14.34 -7.46 -19.02
C ARG A 75 14.38 -7.06 -17.55
N PHE A 76 13.26 -7.16 -16.84
CA PHE A 76 13.12 -6.75 -15.45
C PHE A 76 12.37 -7.83 -14.65
N PRO A 77 13.03 -8.96 -14.35
CA PRO A 77 12.36 -10.12 -13.74
C PRO A 77 12.05 -9.93 -12.25
N HIS A 78 12.64 -8.94 -11.58
CA HIS A 78 12.56 -8.79 -10.13
C HIS A 78 11.51 -7.76 -9.71
N VAL A 79 10.23 -8.14 -9.81
CA VAL A 79 9.11 -7.33 -9.28
C VAL A 79 8.46 -8.08 -8.13
N LEU A 80 8.29 -7.38 -7.00
CA LEU A 80 7.63 -7.87 -5.81
C LEU A 80 6.52 -6.89 -5.44
N PHE A 81 5.35 -7.41 -5.08
CA PHE A 81 4.28 -6.59 -4.51
C PHE A 81 4.22 -6.81 -3.00
N ARG A 82 4.21 -5.74 -2.19
CA ARG A 82 3.96 -5.84 -0.75
C ARG A 82 2.50 -5.57 -0.48
N GLU A 83 1.88 -6.45 0.30
CA GLU A 83 0.58 -6.20 0.90
C GLU A 83 0.54 -4.83 1.59
N GLN A 84 -0.65 -4.23 1.58
CA GLN A 84 -0.96 -3.05 2.35
C GLN A 84 -1.01 -3.44 3.84
N PRO A 85 -0.23 -2.79 4.72
CA PRO A 85 -0.35 -2.99 6.15
C PRO A 85 -1.68 -2.42 6.67
N ALA A 86 -2.11 -2.91 7.83
CA ALA A 86 -3.32 -2.43 8.47
C ALA A 86 -3.19 -0.95 8.84
N TYR A 87 -4.26 -0.18 8.61
CA TYR A 87 -4.45 1.13 9.22
C TYR A 87 -5.37 1.01 10.42
N HIS A 88 -5.09 1.81 11.43
CA HIS A 88 -5.89 1.87 12.63
C HIS A 88 -6.70 3.15 12.64
N LYS A 89 -7.92 3.07 13.18
CA LYS A 89 -8.76 4.25 13.32
C LYS A 89 -8.15 5.14 14.41
N ALA A 90 -8.08 6.43 14.16
CA ALA A 90 -7.72 7.41 15.18
C ALA A 90 -8.86 7.58 16.19
N ASP A 91 -8.52 7.61 17.48
CA ASP A 91 -9.35 8.21 18.53
C ASP A 91 -8.75 9.56 18.88
N ALA A 92 -9.35 10.62 18.32
CA ALA A 92 -8.88 11.99 18.52
C ALA A 92 -9.02 12.47 19.97
N ALA A 93 -10.01 11.97 20.72
CA ALA A 93 -10.21 12.40 22.10
C ALA A 93 -9.10 11.88 23.03
N LYS A 94 -8.67 10.64 22.79
CA LYS A 94 -7.63 9.97 23.59
C LYS A 94 -6.25 10.03 22.93
N GLN A 95 -6.13 10.63 21.75
CA GLN A 95 -4.88 10.77 20.99
C GLN A 95 -4.15 9.43 20.80
N PHE A 96 -4.87 8.37 20.43
CA PHE A 96 -4.30 7.05 20.17
C PHE A 96 -4.98 6.32 19.01
N CYS A 97 -4.28 5.37 18.41
CA CYS A 97 -4.81 4.52 17.36
C CYS A 97 -5.56 3.33 17.97
N THR A 98 -6.82 3.13 17.60
CA THR A 98 -7.64 2.06 18.19
C THR A 98 -7.29 0.70 17.60
N PRO A 99 -7.37 -0.40 18.37
CA PRO A 99 -7.24 -1.76 17.84
C PRO A 99 -8.14 -2.01 16.63
N ALA A 100 -7.67 -2.82 15.69
CA ALA A 100 -8.47 -3.28 14.58
C ALA A 100 -9.72 -4.01 15.08
N LYS A 101 -10.88 -3.70 14.50
CA LYS A 101 -12.11 -4.47 14.71
C LYS A 101 -12.21 -5.54 13.63
N GLY A 102 -12.62 -6.76 14.00
CA GLY A 102 -12.87 -7.83 13.05
C GLY A 102 -11.83 -8.95 13.10
N PRO A 103 -10.67 -8.80 12.46
CA PRO A 103 -9.66 -9.85 12.47
C PRO A 103 -8.86 -9.85 13.77
N THR A 104 -8.61 -11.05 14.32
CA THR A 104 -7.70 -11.28 15.45
C THR A 104 -6.50 -12.07 14.98
N TYR A 105 -5.30 -11.63 15.34
CA TYR A 105 -4.05 -12.28 14.94
C TYR A 105 -3.73 -13.47 15.86
N GLN A 106 -3.56 -14.65 15.26
CA GLN A 106 -3.19 -15.88 15.94
C GLN A 106 -1.67 -16.06 15.87
N ALA A 107 -0.98 -15.69 16.96
CA ALA A 107 0.49 -15.68 17.01
C ALA A 107 1.13 -17.06 16.76
N SER A 108 0.45 -18.15 17.15
CA SER A 108 0.93 -19.51 16.95
C SER A 108 0.97 -19.94 15.48
N SER A 109 0.12 -19.37 14.63
CA SER A 109 0.00 -19.73 13.20
C SER A 109 0.39 -18.61 12.25
N GLY A 110 0.54 -17.38 12.74
CA GLY A 110 0.74 -16.19 11.91
C GLY A 110 -0.46 -15.78 11.07
N GLN A 111 -1.65 -16.37 11.34
CA GLN A 111 -2.87 -16.14 10.55
C GLN A 111 -3.81 -15.17 11.24
N LEU A 112 -4.70 -14.55 10.46
CA LEU A 112 -5.84 -13.81 10.98
C LEU A 112 -7.06 -14.72 11.09
N GLN A 113 -7.71 -14.70 12.23
CA GLN A 113 -9.02 -15.29 12.43
C GLN A 113 -10.08 -14.20 12.34
N ALA A 114 -11.09 -14.38 11.49
CA ALA A 114 -12.21 -13.47 11.43
C ALA A 114 -13.03 -13.55 12.73
N GLN A 115 -13.37 -12.40 13.30
CA GLN A 115 -14.23 -12.26 14.48
C GLN A 115 -15.34 -11.25 14.18
N GLY A 116 -16.57 -11.76 14.03
CA GLY A 116 -17.73 -10.95 13.67
C GLY A 116 -17.70 -10.42 12.24
N THR A 117 -18.63 -9.51 11.96
CA THR A 117 -18.76 -8.87 10.64
C THR A 117 -18.10 -7.51 10.68
N VAL A 118 -17.22 -7.24 9.72
CA VAL A 118 -16.69 -5.90 9.46
C VAL A 118 -17.30 -5.34 8.21
N ASP A 119 -17.67 -4.07 8.25
CA ASP A 119 -18.15 -3.39 7.06
C ASP A 119 -17.04 -3.24 6.02
N ARG A 120 -17.46 -2.92 4.81
CA ARG A 120 -16.58 -2.81 3.65
C ARG A 120 -15.55 -1.68 3.78
N GLN A 121 -15.88 -0.60 4.48
CA GLN A 121 -14.96 0.51 4.70
C GLN A 121 -13.86 0.11 5.69
N GLN A 122 -14.21 -0.61 6.76
CA GLN A 122 -13.25 -1.18 7.70
C GLN A 122 -12.32 -2.18 7.01
N GLN A 123 -12.86 -3.05 6.14
CA GLN A 123 -12.04 -3.95 5.32
C GLN A 123 -11.04 -3.21 4.42
N TRP A 124 -11.43 -2.05 3.88
CA TRP A 124 -10.52 -1.21 3.11
C TRP A 124 -9.44 -0.56 3.97
N ILE A 125 -9.82 0.03 5.11
CA ILE A 125 -8.91 0.69 6.05
C ILE A 125 -7.84 -0.30 6.52
N LEU A 126 -8.24 -1.52 6.88
CA LEU A 126 -7.30 -2.56 7.26
C LEU A 126 -6.47 -3.08 6.08
N GLY A 127 -6.79 -2.73 4.83
CA GLY A 127 -6.11 -3.23 3.65
C GLY A 127 -6.60 -4.62 3.20
N GLY A 128 -7.58 -5.21 3.88
CA GLY A 128 -8.14 -6.53 3.58
C GLY A 128 -8.58 -6.66 2.12
N THR A 129 -9.38 -5.72 1.59
CA THR A 129 -9.81 -5.82 0.20
C THR A 129 -8.69 -5.53 -0.81
N THR A 130 -7.77 -4.60 -0.51
CA THR A 130 -6.60 -4.37 -1.35
C THR A 130 -5.75 -5.63 -1.46
N ASN A 131 -5.49 -6.28 -0.32
CA ASN A 131 -4.65 -7.47 -0.24
C ASN A 131 -5.33 -8.67 -0.89
N GLN A 132 -6.65 -8.81 -0.74
CA GLN A 132 -7.42 -9.82 -1.47
C GLN A 132 -7.23 -9.65 -2.99
N MET A 133 -7.45 -8.44 -3.53
CA MET A 133 -7.28 -8.19 -4.96
C MET A 133 -5.84 -8.44 -5.43
N ALA A 134 -4.84 -8.02 -4.64
CA ALA A 134 -3.44 -8.26 -4.95
C ALA A 134 -3.12 -9.77 -5.05
N ASN A 135 -3.60 -10.57 -4.09
CA ASN A 135 -3.42 -12.01 -4.05
C ASN A 135 -4.20 -12.73 -5.17
N GLU A 136 -5.28 -12.15 -5.71
CA GLU A 136 -6.01 -12.69 -6.86
C GLU A 136 -5.33 -12.38 -8.20
N VAL A 137 -4.69 -11.22 -8.34
CA VAL A 137 -4.17 -10.70 -9.61
C VAL A 137 -2.71 -11.06 -9.82
N PHE A 138 -1.85 -10.79 -8.84
CA PHE A 138 -0.39 -10.82 -9.02
C PHE A 138 0.21 -12.23 -9.14
N PRO A 139 -0.21 -13.25 -8.37
CA PRO A 139 0.30 -14.61 -8.55
C PRO A 139 0.06 -15.16 -9.96
N LYS A 140 -1.10 -14.84 -10.59
CA LYS A 140 -1.41 -15.22 -11.98
C LYS A 140 -0.49 -14.57 -13.02
N ALA A 141 0.19 -13.49 -12.67
CA ALA A 141 1.21 -12.86 -13.50
C ALA A 141 2.64 -13.30 -13.14
N GLY A 142 2.80 -14.10 -12.08
CA GLY A 142 4.11 -14.49 -11.55
C GLY A 142 4.82 -13.36 -10.78
N ILE A 143 4.06 -12.42 -10.21
CA ILE A 143 4.56 -11.41 -9.27
C ILE A 143 4.34 -11.95 -7.86
N PRO A 144 5.40 -12.19 -7.07
CA PRO A 144 5.26 -12.58 -5.67
C PRO A 144 4.59 -11.48 -4.85
N VAL A 145 3.62 -11.87 -4.02
CA VAL A 145 3.00 -11.02 -3.00
C VAL A 145 3.67 -11.29 -1.66
N ILE A 146 4.32 -10.28 -1.10
CA ILE A 146 5.01 -10.35 0.19
C ILE A 146 3.97 -10.09 1.27
N ALA A 147 3.72 -11.12 2.08
CA ALA A 147 2.85 -11.03 3.25
C ALA A 147 3.38 -9.95 4.21
N ALA A 148 2.54 -8.97 4.49
CA ALA A 148 2.85 -7.86 5.39
C ALA A 148 1.64 -7.45 6.23
N TYR A 149 0.45 -7.89 5.85
CA TYR A 149 -0.81 -7.49 6.47
C TYR A 149 -1.02 -8.10 7.86
N ASN A 150 -1.00 -9.42 7.96
CA ASN A 150 -1.42 -10.14 9.18
C ASN A 150 -0.70 -9.65 10.45
N MET A 151 0.63 -9.52 10.37
CA MET A 151 1.44 -9.10 11.52
C MET A 151 1.19 -7.65 11.95
N THR A 152 0.55 -6.83 11.10
CA THR A 152 0.30 -5.42 11.39
C THR A 152 -1.07 -5.15 12.01
N VAL A 153 -2.02 -6.09 11.88
CA VAL A 153 -3.36 -5.98 12.49
C VAL A 153 -3.35 -5.78 14.01
N PRO A 154 -2.49 -6.44 14.82
CA PRO A 154 -2.48 -6.19 16.26
C PRO A 154 -1.70 -4.93 16.65
N LEU A 155 -0.88 -4.36 15.75
CA LEU A 155 0.14 -3.34 16.05
C LEU A 155 -0.38 -1.90 15.98
N HIS A 156 -1.57 -1.67 16.54
CA HIS A 156 -2.18 -0.34 16.62
C HIS A 156 -1.32 0.66 17.41
N ASP A 157 -0.57 0.19 18.40
CA ASP A 157 0.35 0.95 19.23
C ASP A 157 1.72 1.24 18.58
N ALA A 158 2.01 0.60 17.44
CA ALA A 158 3.26 0.83 16.70
C ALA A 158 3.18 2.00 15.70
N HIS A 159 2.03 2.67 15.61
CA HIS A 159 1.87 3.87 14.81
C HIS A 159 2.56 5.08 15.42
N VAL A 160 2.78 6.13 14.60
CA VAL A 160 3.31 7.41 15.09
C VAL A 160 2.45 7.98 16.22
N GLY A 161 1.12 7.85 16.11
CA GLY A 161 0.18 8.18 17.18
C GLY A 161 0.18 9.66 17.59
N LYS A 162 0.72 10.54 16.73
CA LYS A 162 0.84 11.98 16.97
C LYS A 162 0.37 12.75 15.74
N VAL A 163 -0.05 13.99 15.96
CA VAL A 163 -0.41 14.92 14.87
C VAL A 163 0.87 15.30 14.12
N LEU A 164 0.98 14.91 12.85
CA LEU A 164 2.12 15.26 12.00
C LEU A 164 1.98 16.63 11.30
N THR A 165 0.77 17.17 11.23
CA THR A 165 0.51 18.48 10.62
C THR A 165 -0.60 19.18 11.41
N PRO A 166 -0.41 20.45 11.82
CA PRO A 166 -1.45 21.18 12.54
C PRO A 166 -2.79 21.13 11.80
N GLY A 167 -3.86 20.77 12.52
CA GLY A 167 -5.22 20.64 11.96
C GLY A 167 -5.58 19.26 11.39
N ASN A 168 -4.68 18.28 11.45
CA ASN A 168 -4.97 16.89 11.08
C ASN A 168 -5.22 16.01 12.32
N ASP A 169 -5.87 14.88 12.09
CA ASP A 169 -5.93 13.77 13.06
C ASP A 169 -4.52 13.23 13.38
N ILE A 170 -4.42 12.53 14.49
CA ILE A 170 -3.22 11.73 14.81
C ILE A 170 -2.92 10.74 13.66
N ASP A 171 -1.64 10.50 13.43
CA ASP A 171 -1.21 9.58 12.40
C ASP A 171 -1.31 8.12 12.85
N CYS A 172 -2.33 7.43 12.33
CA CYS A 172 -2.56 5.99 12.49
C CYS A 172 -2.40 5.22 11.18
N ILE A 173 -1.61 5.78 10.25
CA ILE A 173 -1.31 5.21 8.94
C ILE A 173 0.16 4.81 8.88
N HIS A 174 1.05 5.67 9.39
CA HIS A 174 2.49 5.43 9.39
C HIS A 174 2.93 4.75 10.67
N TYR A 175 3.88 3.83 10.54
CA TYR A 175 4.49 3.09 11.65
C TYR A 175 5.77 3.79 12.11
N CYS A 176 6.06 3.70 13.41
CA CYS A 176 7.32 4.20 13.98
C CYS A 176 8.55 3.47 13.41
N HIS A 177 9.69 4.17 13.46
CA HIS A 177 11.01 3.60 13.21
C HIS A 177 11.86 3.69 14.50
N PRO A 178 12.53 2.60 14.93
CA PRO A 178 12.44 1.23 14.38
C PRO A 178 11.09 0.58 14.67
N GLY A 179 10.67 -0.39 13.85
CA GLY A 179 9.39 -1.09 13.99
C GLY A 179 9.02 -1.96 12.78
N VAL A 180 7.76 -1.83 12.36
CA VAL A 180 7.16 -2.62 11.27
C VAL A 180 7.92 -2.51 9.94
N PRO A 181 8.45 -1.34 9.53
CA PRO A 181 9.23 -1.24 8.29
C PRO A 181 10.45 -2.17 8.24
N GLU A 182 11.15 -2.33 9.35
CA GLU A 182 12.30 -3.23 9.45
C GLU A 182 11.86 -4.68 9.32
N ALA A 183 10.75 -5.05 9.98
CA ALA A 183 10.18 -6.39 9.87
C ALA A 183 9.84 -6.77 8.41
N TRP A 184 9.34 -5.82 7.60
CA TRP A 184 9.09 -6.08 6.17
C TRP A 184 10.35 -6.36 5.35
N ILE A 185 11.50 -5.82 5.77
CA ILE A 185 12.78 -6.13 5.12
C ILE A 185 13.21 -7.55 5.48
N TRP A 186 13.05 -7.94 6.75
CA TRP A 186 13.39 -9.28 7.23
C TRP A 186 12.52 -10.39 6.63
N THR A 187 11.20 -10.19 6.52
CA THR A 187 10.29 -11.23 5.99
C THR A 187 10.58 -11.60 4.53
N LYS A 188 11.13 -10.67 3.73
CA LYS A 188 11.58 -10.96 2.35
C LYS A 188 12.59 -12.09 2.29
N ARG A 189 13.43 -12.24 3.32
CA ARG A 189 14.51 -13.23 3.33
C ARG A 189 13.97 -14.64 3.59
N CYS A 190 12.93 -14.76 4.40
CA CYS A 190 12.32 -16.05 4.74
C CYS A 190 11.34 -16.54 3.66
N ALA A 191 10.66 -15.63 2.96
CA ALA A 191 9.66 -15.98 1.94
C ALA A 191 10.25 -16.56 0.64
N GLN A 192 11.57 -16.54 0.45
CA GLN A 192 12.20 -17.05 -0.78
C GLN A 192 12.35 -18.57 -0.84
N GLY A 193 12.04 -19.32 0.24
CA GLY A 193 12.24 -20.77 0.30
C GLY A 193 13.70 -21.19 0.05
N PRO A 194 14.06 -22.47 0.26
CA PRO A 194 15.31 -22.98 -0.28
C PRO A 194 15.26 -22.86 -1.81
N ARG A 195 16.24 -22.18 -2.42
CA ARG A 195 16.44 -22.25 -3.86
C ARG A 195 16.82 -23.71 -4.17
N ALA A 196 15.97 -24.39 -4.94
CA ALA A 196 16.28 -25.70 -5.50
C ALA A 196 17.48 -25.61 -6.45
#